data_AF-A0A1B0DQA2-F1
#
_entry.id   AF-A0A1B0DQA2-F1
#
_cell.length_a   1.000
_cell.length_b   1.000
_cell.length_c   1.000
_cell.angle_alpha   90.00
_cell.angle_beta   90.00
_cell.angle_gamma   90.00
#
_symmetry.space_group_name_H-M   'P 1'
#
loop_
_entity.id
_entity.type
_entity.pdbx_description
1 polymer ?
#
loop_
_entity_poly.entity_id
_entity_poly.type
_entity_poly.pdbx_seq_one_letter_code
_entity_poly.pdbx_strand_id
1 'polypeptide(L)'
;MPLESDVDIFNETNGIWSYVKHFGCVSESGKLKAMVFVIPGNPGQNEFYSEFGFRIYDRLKYRFPVYVMGHLGHVDYPRNCDRYKIPKHSNCLCTRKLIPLKGNEYLYDLNAQVKHKIQLINKYLEEGFQLILVGHSIGCWMILELLKNPEIRKKTLKCYMLFPTIERMAESPNGKKFCRFTLPCYPILRLLVKLFNWSSKKTQDSLLDTYMVWFMDHLCEIGRINMGRQIKAFLNPETLDRNIELAREEMARVRDLDINLIEKNKDILKFFYGASDGWAPAKYYEELCQRIPGIDAEVDNTGINHAFVIKSSNEMGDIVADWIAKLEQK
;
A
#
# COMPACT_ATOMS: atom_id res chain seq x y z
N MET A 1 -2.49 7.18 23.70
CA MET A 1 -2.02 8.56 23.37
C MET A 1 -1.45 8.50 21.96
N PRO A 2 -1.72 9.46 21.05
CA PRO A 2 -0.96 9.53 19.81
C PRO A 2 0.48 9.85 20.21
N LEU A 3 1.41 8.93 19.90
CA LEU A 3 2.83 9.20 20.07
C LEU A 3 3.18 10.41 19.20
N GLU A 4 4.05 11.30 19.66
CA GLU A 4 4.57 12.48 18.93
C GLU A 4 5.21 12.12 17.56
N SER A 5 5.29 10.84 17.25
CA SER A 5 5.86 10.22 16.07
C SER A 5 4.86 9.88 14.95
N ASP A 6 3.57 10.20 15.06
CA ASP A 6 2.57 10.06 13.99
C ASP A 6 2.39 11.41 13.29
N VAL A 7 3.16 11.64 12.22
CA VAL A 7 3.05 12.87 11.42
C VAL A 7 2.49 12.52 10.06
N ASP A 8 1.33 13.11 9.80
CA ASP A 8 0.68 13.01 8.51
C ASP A 8 1.25 14.05 7.56
N ILE A 9 1.94 13.59 6.52
CA ILE A 9 2.57 14.48 5.56
C ILE A 9 1.82 14.42 4.24
N PHE A 10 1.33 15.59 3.80
CA PHE A 10 0.77 15.74 2.47
C PHE A 10 1.87 16.10 1.48
N ASN A 11 1.92 15.39 0.36
CA ASN A 11 2.83 15.68 -0.73
C ASN A 11 2.04 15.94 -2.02
N GLU A 12 2.42 16.98 -2.76
CA GLU A 12 1.82 17.33 -4.04
C GLU A 12 2.74 16.90 -5.18
N THR A 13 2.21 16.11 -6.09
CA THR A 13 2.87 15.78 -7.36
C THR A 13 1.94 16.20 -8.49
N ASN A 14 2.33 17.19 -9.29
CA ASN A 14 1.53 17.71 -10.41
C ASN A 14 0.09 18.10 -10.03
N GLY A 15 -0.15 18.72 -8.88
CA GLY A 15 -1.50 19.07 -8.44
C GLY A 15 -2.27 17.97 -7.72
N ILE A 16 -1.69 16.76 -7.61
CA ILE A 16 -2.33 15.62 -6.96
C ILE A 16 -1.70 15.37 -5.59
N TRP A 17 -2.57 15.17 -4.60
CA TRP A 17 -2.15 14.92 -3.24
C TRP A 17 -1.98 13.43 -2.98
N SER A 18 -0.96 13.13 -2.19
CA SER A 18 -0.84 11.87 -1.47
C SER A 18 -0.65 12.14 0.01
N TYR A 19 -0.96 11.11 0.78
CA TYR A 19 -0.77 11.08 2.21
C TYR A 19 0.42 10.14 2.48
N VAL A 20 1.33 10.56 3.35
CA VAL A 20 2.39 9.71 3.91
C VAL A 20 2.19 9.65 5.41
N LYS A 21 2.09 8.42 5.93
CA LYS A 21 2.06 8.18 7.37
C LYS A 21 3.44 7.75 7.82
N HIS A 22 3.98 8.42 8.83
CA HIS A 22 5.33 8.21 9.32
C HIS A 22 5.30 7.77 10.78
N PHE A 23 6.19 6.85 11.14
CA PHE A 23 6.43 6.40 12.51
C PHE A 23 7.92 6.52 12.86
N GLY A 24 8.19 7.27 13.92
CA GLY A 24 9.51 7.45 14.51
C GLY A 24 10.19 8.73 14.06
N CYS A 25 11.49 8.82 14.33
CA CYS A 25 12.39 9.82 13.77
C CYS A 25 13.73 9.14 13.53
N VAL A 26 14.52 9.69 12.63
CA VAL A 26 15.85 9.17 12.35
C VAL A 26 16.70 9.25 13.61
N SER A 27 17.21 8.11 14.05
CA SER A 27 18.14 8.02 15.17
C SER A 27 19.53 7.72 14.63
N GLU A 28 20.53 8.45 15.09
CA GLU A 28 21.93 8.10 14.82
C GLU A 28 22.42 6.90 15.63
N SER A 29 21.59 6.40 16.55
CA SER A 29 21.93 5.26 17.40
C SER A 29 21.67 3.92 16.69
N GLY A 30 22.68 3.05 16.67
CA GLY A 30 22.61 1.74 16.04
C GLY A 30 23.71 1.51 15.00
N LYS A 31 24.03 0.24 14.76
CA LYS A 31 25.06 -0.14 13.76
C LYS A 31 24.54 0.00 12.33
N LEU A 32 23.28 -0.37 12.09
CA LEU A 32 22.63 -0.25 10.78
C LEU A 32 21.78 1.02 10.73
N LYS A 33 22.15 1.94 9.82
CA LYS A 33 21.36 3.14 9.51
C LYS A 33 20.46 2.83 8.31
N ALA A 34 19.20 2.48 8.56
CA ALA A 34 18.23 2.23 7.49
C ALA A 34 16.85 2.81 7.81
N MET A 35 16.06 3.03 6.77
CA MET A 35 14.68 3.51 6.85
C MET A 35 13.77 2.55 6.07
N VAL A 36 12.59 2.26 6.62
CA VAL A 36 11.61 1.34 6.04
C VAL A 36 10.54 2.14 5.31
N PHE A 37 10.32 1.81 4.04
CA PHE A 37 9.31 2.42 3.21
C PHE A 37 8.32 1.36 2.72
N VAL A 38 7.08 1.44 3.22
CA VAL A 38 5.97 0.57 2.84
C VAL A 38 5.26 1.16 1.62
N ILE A 39 5.12 0.35 0.57
CA ILE A 39 4.35 0.64 -0.63
C ILE A 39 3.10 -0.24 -0.60
N PRO A 40 1.91 0.36 -0.33
CA PRO A 40 0.63 -0.32 -0.32
C PRO A 40 0.29 -1.04 -1.64
N GLY A 41 -0.65 -1.97 -1.55
CA GLY A 41 -1.51 -2.38 -2.65
C GLY A 41 -2.79 -1.54 -2.74
N ASN A 42 -3.58 -1.74 -3.79
CA ASN A 42 -4.90 -1.12 -4.00
C ASN A 42 -5.90 -1.59 -2.91
N PRO A 43 -6.60 -0.71 -2.14
CA PRO A 43 -6.91 0.69 -2.42
C PRO A 43 -5.93 1.77 -1.96
N GLY A 44 -4.71 1.43 -1.58
CA GLY A 44 -3.60 2.39 -1.48
C GLY A 44 -3.68 3.43 -0.36
N GLN A 45 -4.71 3.38 0.49
CA GLN A 45 -4.89 4.31 1.61
C GLN A 45 -4.03 3.88 2.80
N ASN A 46 -3.29 4.82 3.40
CA ASN A 46 -2.35 4.53 4.49
C ASN A 46 -3.03 4.01 5.75
N GLU A 47 -4.27 4.42 5.97
CA GLU A 47 -5.01 4.09 7.17
C GLU A 47 -5.21 2.57 7.30
N PHE A 48 -5.28 1.82 6.18
CA PHE A 48 -5.28 0.36 6.22
C PHE A 48 -3.94 -0.21 6.71
N TYR A 49 -2.83 0.46 6.43
CA TYR A 49 -1.47 -0.01 6.76
C TYR A 49 -0.93 0.58 8.05
N SER A 50 -1.73 1.37 8.77
CA SER A 50 -1.27 2.09 9.96
C SER A 50 -0.84 1.14 11.08
N GLU A 51 -1.65 0.11 11.34
CA GLU A 51 -1.35 -0.91 12.35
C GLU A 51 -0.13 -1.73 11.94
N PHE A 52 -0.06 -2.16 10.68
CA PHE A 52 1.09 -2.89 10.14
C PHE A 52 2.40 -2.10 10.23
N GLY A 53 2.40 -0.84 9.77
CA GLY A 53 3.58 0.02 9.82
C GLY A 53 4.02 0.34 11.25
N PHE A 54 3.07 0.62 12.14
CA PHE A 54 3.36 0.82 13.56
C PHE A 54 3.91 -0.45 14.20
N ARG A 55 3.37 -1.64 13.86
CA ARG A 55 3.85 -2.90 14.41
C ARG A 55 5.30 -3.17 14.03
N ILE A 56 5.69 -2.91 12.78
CA ILE A 56 7.09 -3.01 12.36
C ILE A 56 7.97 -2.09 13.21
N TYR A 57 7.57 -0.82 13.38
CA TYR A 57 8.30 0.16 14.15
C TYR A 57 8.47 -0.24 15.63
N ASP A 58 7.38 -0.70 16.25
CA ASP A 58 7.32 -1.18 17.64
C ASP A 58 8.20 -2.42 17.86
N ARG A 59 8.06 -3.42 16.99
CA ARG A 59 8.79 -4.69 17.08
C ARG A 59 10.30 -4.50 16.86
N LEU A 60 10.69 -3.52 16.05
CA LEU A 60 12.07 -3.09 15.86
C LEU A 60 12.61 -2.16 16.97
N LYS A 61 11.89 -2.06 18.10
CA LYS A 61 12.27 -1.25 19.27
C LYS A 61 12.51 0.22 18.92
N TYR A 62 11.71 0.75 17.98
CA TYR A 62 11.72 2.15 17.58
C TYR A 62 13.00 2.64 16.89
N ARG A 63 13.81 1.73 16.34
CA ARG A 63 15.13 2.05 15.77
C ARG A 63 15.11 2.44 14.30
N PHE A 64 14.17 1.90 13.53
CA PHE A 64 14.06 2.14 12.09
C PHE A 64 12.80 2.95 11.82
N PRO A 65 12.91 4.19 11.33
CA PRO A 65 11.73 4.96 10.89
C PRO A 65 10.95 4.20 9.83
N VAL A 66 9.62 4.22 9.93
CA VAL A 66 8.72 3.54 8.99
C VAL A 66 7.82 4.56 8.29
N TYR A 67 7.83 4.56 6.96
CA TYR A 67 7.04 5.44 6.11
C TYR A 67 6.06 4.61 5.27
N VAL A 68 4.76 4.82 5.46
CA VAL A 68 3.71 4.25 4.62
C VAL A 68 3.36 5.25 3.52
N MET A 69 3.67 4.88 2.28
CA MET A 69 3.53 5.76 1.12
C MET A 69 2.24 5.48 0.37
N GLY A 70 1.17 6.21 0.68
CA GLY A 70 -0.15 6.01 0.06
C GLY A 70 -0.17 6.29 -1.44
N HIS A 71 -1.07 5.65 -2.17
CA HIS A 71 -1.21 5.90 -3.61
C HIS A 71 -1.70 7.33 -3.86
N LEU A 72 -1.12 7.95 -4.89
CA LEU A 72 -1.40 9.31 -5.34
C LEU A 72 -2.88 9.41 -5.72
N GLY A 73 -3.63 10.32 -5.10
CA GLY A 73 -5.06 10.50 -5.35
C GLY A 73 -6.01 9.54 -4.63
N HIS A 74 -5.52 8.59 -3.83
CA HIS A 74 -6.40 7.61 -3.17
C HIS A 74 -6.99 8.10 -1.84
N VAL A 75 -6.55 9.28 -1.38
CA VAL A 75 -7.04 9.97 -0.20
C VAL A 75 -7.35 11.41 -0.59
N ASP A 76 -8.54 11.90 -0.24
CA ASP A 76 -8.88 13.31 -0.40
C ASP A 76 -8.20 14.13 0.71
N TYR A 77 -7.76 15.35 0.38
CA TYR A 77 -7.15 16.25 1.35
C TYR A 77 -8.12 16.54 2.52
N PRO A 78 -7.67 16.44 3.79
CA PRO A 78 -8.54 16.63 4.93
C PRO A 78 -9.05 18.08 5.00
N ARG A 79 -10.37 18.22 5.09
CA ARG A 79 -11.03 19.55 5.17
C ARG A 79 -10.64 20.35 6.43
N ASN A 80 -10.08 19.70 7.46
CA ASN A 80 -9.64 20.34 8.70
C ASN A 80 -8.10 20.36 8.80
N CYS A 81 -7.48 21.40 8.23
CA CYS A 81 -6.03 21.61 8.24
C CYS A 81 -5.41 21.67 9.65
N ASP A 82 -6.16 22.16 10.64
CA ASP A 82 -5.64 22.41 11.99
C ASP A 82 -5.21 21.12 12.72
N ARG A 83 -5.73 19.95 12.31
CA ARG A 83 -5.38 18.67 12.93
C ARG A 83 -4.03 18.11 12.44
N TYR A 84 -3.58 18.48 11.24
CA TYR A 84 -2.51 17.76 10.53
C TYR A 84 -1.21 18.58 10.37
N LYS A 85 -0.99 19.62 11.20
CA LYS A 85 0.19 20.52 11.14
C LYS A 85 0.54 20.95 9.71
N ILE A 86 -0.46 21.15 8.85
CA ILE A 86 -0.23 21.44 7.44
C ILE A 86 0.27 22.89 7.33
N PRO A 87 1.35 23.18 6.57
CA PRO A 87 1.86 24.54 6.43
C PRO A 87 0.75 25.50 6.02
N LYS A 88 0.44 26.46 6.90
CA LYS A 88 -0.53 27.54 6.63
C LYS A 88 0.09 28.53 5.65
N HIS A 89 0.28 28.12 4.39
CA HIS A 89 0.49 29.07 3.31
C HIS A 89 -0.83 29.80 3.02
N SER A 90 -0.75 31.06 2.59
CA SER A 90 -1.84 32.04 2.47
C SER A 90 -3.00 31.69 1.52
N ASN A 91 -3.03 30.47 0.97
CA ASN A 91 -4.15 29.88 0.24
C ASN A 91 -4.52 28.56 0.93
N CYS A 92 -5.53 28.52 1.81
CA CYS A 92 -5.92 27.27 2.47
C CYS A 92 -6.36 26.23 1.44
N LEU A 93 -5.51 25.22 1.25
CA LEU A 93 -5.69 24.10 0.31
C LEU A 93 -6.81 23.13 0.72
N CYS A 94 -7.42 23.35 1.90
CA CYS A 94 -8.58 22.64 2.45
C CYS A 94 -9.83 22.61 1.54
N THR A 95 -9.83 23.37 0.45
CA THR A 95 -10.94 23.51 -0.51
C THR A 95 -10.61 22.99 -1.92
N ARG A 96 -9.36 22.60 -2.21
CA ARG A 96 -8.99 22.13 -3.56
C ARG A 96 -9.43 20.69 -3.78
N LYS A 97 -10.41 20.53 -4.66
CA LYS A 97 -10.77 19.25 -5.26
C LYS A 97 -9.59 18.74 -6.10
N LEU A 98 -9.32 17.44 -6.03
CA LEU A 98 -8.31 16.79 -6.90
C LEU A 98 -8.67 16.97 -8.37
N ILE A 99 -7.65 16.97 -9.25
CA ILE A 99 -7.86 17.05 -10.70
C ILE A 99 -8.75 15.87 -11.13
N PRO A 100 -9.83 16.08 -11.91
CA PRO A 100 -10.72 14.99 -12.29
C PRO A 100 -9.99 13.87 -13.01
N LEU A 101 -10.33 12.61 -12.70
CA LEU A 101 -9.73 11.45 -13.35
C LEU A 101 -9.95 11.45 -14.87
N LYS A 102 -11.19 11.73 -15.30
CA LYS A 102 -11.57 11.71 -16.71
C LYS A 102 -10.77 12.75 -17.50
N GLY A 103 -10.01 12.32 -18.50
CA GLY A 103 -9.13 13.14 -19.31
C GLY A 103 -7.79 13.49 -18.65
N ASN A 104 -7.52 12.98 -17.44
CA ASN A 104 -6.25 13.14 -16.74
C ASN A 104 -5.77 11.79 -16.14
N GLU A 105 -6.07 10.68 -16.80
CA GLU A 105 -5.78 9.33 -16.33
C GLU A 105 -4.27 9.12 -16.05
N TYR A 106 -3.42 9.73 -16.88
CA TYR A 106 -1.96 9.73 -16.75
C TYR A 106 -1.43 10.32 -15.42
N LEU A 107 -2.26 11.07 -14.66
CA LEU A 107 -1.90 11.59 -13.34
C LEU A 107 -2.06 10.56 -12.23
N TYR A 108 -2.78 9.47 -12.48
CA TYR A 108 -3.16 8.46 -11.50
C TYR A 108 -2.68 7.05 -11.85
N ASP A 109 -2.20 6.85 -13.09
CA ASP A 109 -1.70 5.57 -13.60
C ASP A 109 -0.48 5.02 -12.84
N LEU A 110 -0.08 3.79 -13.16
CA LEU A 110 1.07 3.14 -12.50
C LEU A 110 2.38 3.92 -12.66
N ASN A 111 2.60 4.65 -13.76
CA ASN A 111 3.81 5.45 -13.93
C ASN A 111 3.81 6.65 -12.99
N ALA A 112 2.68 7.32 -12.85
CA ALA A 112 2.49 8.40 -11.89
C ALA A 112 2.71 7.91 -10.46
N GLN A 113 2.21 6.71 -10.12
CA GLN A 113 2.46 6.09 -8.82
C GLN A 113 3.95 5.83 -8.57
N VAL A 114 4.67 5.23 -9.52
CA VAL A 114 6.12 4.96 -9.40
C VAL A 114 6.90 6.27 -9.28
N LYS A 115 6.66 7.24 -10.15
CA LYS A 115 7.30 8.57 -10.10
C LYS A 115 7.07 9.24 -8.75
N HIS A 116 5.86 9.14 -8.23
CA HIS A 116 5.52 9.65 -6.92
C HIS A 116 6.32 8.95 -5.80
N LYS A 117 6.47 7.61 -5.82
CA LYS A 117 7.34 6.92 -4.83
C LYS A 117 8.80 7.36 -4.92
N ILE A 118 9.34 7.57 -6.13
CA ILE A 118 10.69 8.12 -6.32
C ILE A 118 10.82 9.48 -5.63
N GLN A 119 9.85 10.37 -5.81
CA GLN A 119 9.86 11.70 -5.19
C GLN A 119 9.81 11.63 -3.66
N LEU A 120 8.96 10.76 -3.10
CA LEU A 120 8.88 10.58 -1.65
C LEU A 120 10.19 10.01 -1.08
N ILE A 121 10.76 8.99 -1.72
CA ILE A 121 12.04 8.40 -1.29
C ILE A 121 13.14 9.47 -1.33
N ASN A 122 13.27 10.22 -2.43
CA ASN A 122 14.28 11.28 -2.54
C ASN A 122 14.09 12.41 -1.52
N LYS A 123 12.85 12.66 -1.09
CA LYS A 123 12.52 13.73 -0.14
C LYS A 123 12.74 13.32 1.31
N TYR A 124 12.48 12.06 1.66
CA TYR A 124 12.44 11.61 3.06
C TYR A 124 13.54 10.63 3.44
N LEU A 125 14.26 10.03 2.49
CA LEU A 125 15.41 9.20 2.81
C LEU A 125 16.58 10.10 3.24
N GLU A 126 16.97 10.00 4.50
CA GLU A 126 18.08 10.78 5.05
C GLU A 126 19.44 10.40 4.46
N GLU A 127 20.35 11.37 4.43
CA GLU A 127 21.71 11.14 3.96
C GLU A 127 22.43 10.12 4.85
N GLY A 128 23.11 9.15 4.23
CA GLY A 128 23.80 8.07 4.93
C GLY A 128 22.88 6.92 5.40
N PHE A 129 21.57 6.98 5.18
CA PHE A 129 20.64 5.88 5.47
C PHE A 129 20.42 5.00 4.25
N GLN A 130 20.35 3.69 4.48
CA GLN A 130 19.97 2.70 3.48
C GLN A 130 18.45 2.54 3.41
N LEU A 131 17.97 2.13 2.26
CA LEU A 131 16.54 1.98 1.97
C LEU A 131 16.11 0.51 2.12
N ILE A 132 15.10 0.27 2.97
CA ILE A 132 14.38 -1.01 3.04
C ILE A 132 12.99 -0.78 2.44
N LEU A 133 12.64 -1.52 1.39
CA LEU A 133 11.33 -1.42 0.75
C LEU A 133 10.44 -2.59 1.17
N VAL A 134 9.18 -2.32 1.50
CA VAL A 134 8.17 -3.34 1.79
C VAL A 134 6.99 -3.12 0.86
N GLY A 135 6.82 -3.98 -0.13
CA GLY A 135 5.72 -3.89 -1.10
C GLY A 135 4.62 -4.86 -0.72
N HIS A 136 3.37 -4.44 -0.85
CA HIS A 136 2.22 -5.34 -0.79
C HIS A 136 1.48 -5.33 -2.12
N SER A 137 1.15 -6.51 -2.67
CA SER A 137 0.35 -6.63 -3.89
C SER A 137 0.98 -5.79 -5.02
N ILE A 138 0.27 -4.82 -5.60
CA ILE A 138 0.80 -3.98 -6.68
C ILE A 138 2.01 -3.15 -6.25
N GLY A 139 2.16 -2.88 -4.95
CA GLY A 139 3.36 -2.25 -4.39
C GLY A 139 4.63 -3.05 -4.67
N CYS A 140 4.54 -4.37 -4.84
CA CYS A 140 5.66 -5.22 -5.27
C CYS A 140 6.10 -4.90 -6.70
N TRP A 141 5.15 -4.76 -7.63
CA TRP A 141 5.45 -4.37 -9.00
C TRP A 141 6.07 -2.97 -9.04
N MET A 142 5.55 -2.03 -8.24
CA MET A 142 6.14 -0.69 -8.12
C MET A 142 7.59 -0.75 -7.59
N ILE A 143 7.91 -1.63 -6.64
CA ILE A 143 9.29 -1.84 -6.20
C ILE A 143 10.18 -2.28 -7.36
N LEU A 144 9.74 -3.25 -8.17
CA LEU A 144 10.52 -3.69 -9.33
C LEU A 144 10.80 -2.50 -10.27
N GLU A 145 9.79 -1.68 -10.59
CA GLU A 145 10.00 -0.47 -11.38
C GLU A 145 10.95 0.55 -10.73
N LEU A 146 10.90 0.71 -9.39
CA LEU A 146 11.84 1.56 -8.65
C LEU A 146 13.28 1.08 -8.77
N LEU A 147 13.52 -0.24 -8.76
CA LEU A 147 14.86 -0.84 -8.87
C LEU A 147 15.48 -0.65 -10.26
N LYS A 148 14.71 -0.24 -11.27
CA LYS A 148 15.25 0.19 -12.57
C LYS A 148 15.97 1.52 -12.48
N ASN A 149 15.69 2.34 -11.47
CA ASN A 149 16.43 3.57 -11.20
C ASN A 149 17.76 3.26 -10.46
N PRO A 150 18.93 3.54 -11.04
CA PRO A 150 20.22 3.20 -10.44
C PRO A 150 20.47 3.85 -9.07
N GLU A 151 20.00 5.08 -8.86
CA GLU A 151 20.20 5.82 -7.60
C GLU A 151 19.39 5.21 -6.46
N ILE A 152 18.14 4.81 -6.73
CA ILE A 152 17.33 4.08 -5.74
C ILE A 152 17.93 2.70 -5.50
N ARG A 153 18.28 1.97 -6.57
CA ARG A 153 18.84 0.62 -6.44
C ARG A 153 20.12 0.62 -5.60
N LYS A 154 21.01 1.59 -5.81
CA LYS A 154 22.28 1.73 -5.06
C LYS A 154 22.06 1.94 -3.56
N LYS A 155 21.00 2.65 -3.17
CA LYS A 155 20.64 2.89 -1.76
C LYS A 155 19.84 1.75 -1.14
N THR A 156 19.28 0.84 -1.96
CA THR A 156 18.38 -0.22 -1.50
C THR A 156 19.16 -1.39 -0.87
N LEU A 157 18.90 -1.64 0.42
CA LEU A 157 19.47 -2.74 1.19
C LEU A 157 18.70 -4.05 1.01
N LYS A 158 17.37 -4.00 1.17
CA LYS A 158 16.49 -5.17 1.06
C LYS A 158 15.09 -4.75 0.61
N CYS A 159 14.41 -5.63 -0.13
CA CYS A 159 13.01 -5.51 -0.50
C CYS A 159 12.23 -6.74 -0.01
N TYR A 160 11.13 -6.51 0.68
CA TYR A 160 10.18 -7.53 1.09
C TYR A 160 8.92 -7.43 0.23
N MET A 161 8.62 -8.48 -0.52
CA MET A 161 7.60 -8.52 -1.57
C MET A 161 6.43 -9.38 -1.07
N LEU A 162 5.47 -8.76 -0.40
CA LEU A 162 4.35 -9.41 0.26
C LEU A 162 3.19 -9.61 -0.71
N PHE A 163 2.75 -10.86 -0.88
CA PHE A 163 1.64 -11.25 -1.76
C PHE A 163 1.79 -10.65 -3.18
N PRO A 164 2.90 -10.95 -3.89
CA PRO A 164 3.40 -10.13 -4.98
C PRO A 164 2.56 -10.25 -6.27
N THR A 165 1.80 -9.20 -6.61
CA THR A 165 1.15 -9.08 -7.93
C THR A 165 2.12 -8.45 -8.92
N ILE A 166 3.08 -9.25 -9.39
CA ILE A 166 4.16 -8.82 -10.30
C ILE A 166 4.04 -9.38 -11.72
N GLU A 167 3.12 -10.32 -11.94
CA GLU A 167 2.85 -10.94 -13.22
C GLU A 167 1.40 -11.46 -13.27
N ARG A 168 0.89 -11.67 -14.48
CA ARG A 168 -0.35 -12.40 -14.80
C ARG A 168 -1.54 -12.04 -13.93
N MET A 169 -1.70 -10.74 -13.63
CA MET A 169 -2.67 -10.27 -12.66
C MET A 169 -4.10 -10.52 -13.15
N ALA A 170 -4.38 -10.28 -14.43
CA ALA A 170 -5.68 -10.55 -15.04
C ALA A 170 -5.99 -12.06 -15.17
N GLU A 171 -4.98 -12.92 -15.28
CA GLU A 171 -5.18 -14.37 -15.36
C GLU A 171 -5.32 -15.07 -14.00
N SER A 172 -4.98 -14.37 -12.91
CA SER A 172 -5.17 -14.88 -11.55
C SER A 172 -6.66 -15.20 -11.27
N PRO A 173 -6.98 -16.10 -10.33
CA PRO A 173 -8.36 -16.43 -9.97
C PRO A 173 -9.22 -15.19 -9.66
N ASN A 174 -8.69 -14.24 -8.89
CA ASN A 174 -9.40 -13.01 -8.54
C ASN A 174 -9.37 -11.99 -9.68
N GLY A 175 -8.29 -11.90 -10.47
CA GLY A 175 -8.24 -11.08 -11.68
C GLY A 175 -9.31 -11.45 -12.69
N LYS A 176 -9.50 -12.75 -12.95
CA LYS A 176 -10.58 -13.27 -13.80
C LYS A 176 -11.96 -12.89 -13.30
N LYS A 177 -12.21 -13.05 -11.99
CA LYS A 177 -13.50 -12.65 -11.37
C LYS A 177 -13.70 -11.14 -11.47
N PHE A 178 -12.67 -10.35 -11.21
CA PHE A 178 -12.71 -8.89 -11.27
C PHE A 178 -13.04 -8.41 -12.70
N CYS A 179 -12.33 -8.92 -13.71
CA CYS A 179 -12.56 -8.57 -15.11
C CYS A 179 -13.94 -9.02 -15.61
N ARG A 180 -14.40 -10.21 -15.21
CA ARG A 180 -15.67 -10.79 -15.68
C ARG A 180 -16.91 -10.21 -14.98
N PHE A 181 -16.81 -9.86 -13.71
CA PHE A 181 -17.97 -9.48 -12.89
C PHE A 181 -17.83 -8.09 -12.30
N THR A 182 -16.73 -7.79 -11.60
CA THR A 182 -16.58 -6.51 -10.88
C THR A 182 -16.55 -5.31 -11.82
N LEU A 183 -15.75 -5.37 -12.90
CA LEU A 183 -15.65 -4.25 -13.86
C LEU A 183 -16.98 -3.98 -14.59
N PRO A 184 -17.71 -4.98 -15.13
CA PRO A 184 -19.03 -4.73 -15.72
C PRO A 184 -20.07 -4.21 -14.73
N CYS A 185 -20.02 -4.66 -13.47
CA CYS A 185 -20.94 -4.22 -12.43
C CYS A 185 -20.55 -2.87 -11.79
N TYR A 186 -19.36 -2.35 -12.09
CA TYR A 186 -18.84 -1.13 -11.49
C TYR A 186 -19.77 0.09 -11.62
N PRO A 187 -20.39 0.39 -12.78
CA PRO A 187 -21.32 1.51 -12.90
C PRO A 187 -22.50 1.45 -11.92
N ILE A 188 -22.99 0.24 -11.62
CA ILE A 188 -24.06 0.01 -10.64
C ILE A 188 -23.51 0.27 -9.23
N LEU A 189 -22.36 -0.31 -8.88
CA LEU A 189 -21.72 -0.06 -7.58
C LEU A 189 -21.49 1.44 -7.36
N ARG A 190 -20.99 2.14 -8.37
CA ARG A 190 -20.77 3.59 -8.33
C ARG A 190 -22.07 4.37 -8.12
N LEU A 191 -23.17 3.96 -8.75
CA LEU A 191 -24.49 4.54 -8.51
C LEU A 191 -24.92 4.33 -7.05
N LEU A 192 -24.75 3.13 -6.50
CA LEU A 192 -25.07 2.83 -5.10
C LEU A 192 -24.25 3.68 -4.15
N VAL A 193 -22.94 3.87 -4.41
CA VAL A 193 -22.08 4.74 -3.60
C VAL A 193 -22.52 6.19 -3.69
N LYS A 194 -22.97 6.68 -4.86
CA LYS A 194 -23.54 8.02 -4.98
C LYS A 194 -24.82 8.19 -4.15
N LEU A 195 -25.72 7.20 -4.20
CA LEU A 195 -26.95 7.20 -3.40
C LEU A 195 -26.64 7.17 -1.90
N PHE A 196 -25.65 6.36 -1.48
CA PHE A 196 -25.15 6.33 -0.12
C PHE A 196 -24.64 7.71 0.33
N ASN A 197 -23.82 8.38 -0.49
CA ASN A 197 -23.29 9.71 -0.18
C ASN A 197 -24.35 10.82 -0.21
N TRP A 198 -25.43 10.64 -0.96
CA TRP A 198 -26.58 11.55 -0.96
C TRP A 198 -27.42 11.43 0.33
N SER A 199 -27.37 10.28 1.00
CA SER A 199 -28.08 10.06 2.26
C SER A 199 -27.49 10.87 3.43
N SER A 200 -28.26 11.02 4.51
CA SER A 200 -27.83 11.76 5.70
C SER A 200 -26.63 11.09 6.38
N LYS A 201 -25.79 11.87 7.07
CA LYS A 201 -24.62 11.32 7.81
C LYS A 201 -25.03 10.23 8.81
N LYS A 202 -26.14 10.41 9.52
CA LYS A 202 -26.68 9.41 10.46
C LYS A 202 -27.05 8.10 9.76
N THR A 203 -27.64 8.19 8.56
CA THR A 203 -27.96 7.02 7.74
C THR A 203 -26.69 6.32 7.27
N GLN A 204 -25.70 7.08 6.80
CA GLN A 204 -24.41 6.53 6.40
C GLN A 204 -23.74 5.77 7.54
N ASP A 205 -23.66 6.39 8.73
CA ASP A 205 -23.05 5.80 9.91
C ASP A 205 -23.81 4.53 10.35
N SER A 206 -25.15 4.59 10.41
CA SER A 206 -25.97 3.43 10.77
C SER A 206 -25.85 2.26 9.79
N LEU A 207 -25.79 2.53 8.47
CA LEU A 207 -25.59 1.49 7.45
C LEU A 207 -24.20 0.86 7.56
N LEU A 208 -23.17 1.67 7.79
CA LEU A 208 -21.80 1.18 8.00
C LEU A 208 -21.70 0.35 9.27
N ASP A 209 -22.25 0.82 10.39
CA ASP A 209 -22.25 0.09 11.65
C ASP A 209 -22.98 -1.25 11.50
N THR A 210 -24.12 -1.26 10.81
CA THR A 210 -24.87 -2.48 10.51
C THR A 210 -24.04 -3.44 9.66
N TYR A 211 -23.41 -2.95 8.59
CA TYR A 211 -22.51 -3.76 7.75
C TYR A 211 -21.33 -4.32 8.56
N MET A 212 -20.71 -3.52 9.42
CA MET A 212 -19.59 -3.96 10.24
C MET A 212 -20.03 -5.07 11.22
N VAL A 213 -21.14 -4.87 11.94
CA VAL A 213 -21.63 -5.83 12.94
C VAL A 213 -22.17 -7.12 12.31
N TRP A 214 -22.90 -7.03 11.20
CA TRP A 214 -23.55 -8.21 10.60
C TRP A 214 -22.66 -8.97 9.63
N PHE A 215 -21.82 -8.27 8.85
CA PHE A 215 -21.07 -8.88 7.76
C PHE A 215 -19.59 -9.06 8.12
N MET A 216 -18.97 -8.10 8.80
CA MET A 216 -17.53 -8.15 9.11
C MET A 216 -17.21 -8.87 10.43
N ASP A 217 -18.01 -8.69 11.49
CA ASP A 217 -17.86 -9.48 12.73
C ASP A 217 -18.21 -10.97 12.49
N HIS A 218 -19.30 -11.26 11.75
CA HIS A 218 -19.86 -12.61 11.67
C HIS A 218 -19.18 -13.54 10.64
N LEU A 219 -18.74 -13.03 9.49
CA LEU A 219 -18.07 -13.85 8.45
C LEU A 219 -16.55 -13.81 8.54
N CYS A 220 -16.03 -12.82 9.26
CA CYS A 220 -14.63 -12.47 9.18
C CYS A 220 -13.92 -12.38 10.54
N GLU A 221 -14.58 -12.58 11.68
CA GLU A 221 -13.97 -12.46 13.02
C GLU A 221 -13.14 -11.17 13.17
N ILE A 222 -13.53 -10.12 12.46
CA ILE A 222 -12.87 -8.83 12.57
C ILE A 222 -13.33 -8.32 13.92
N GLY A 223 -12.42 -8.20 14.90
CA GLY A 223 -12.74 -7.46 16.13
C GLY A 223 -13.27 -6.07 15.76
N ARG A 224 -13.80 -5.29 16.72
CA ARG A 224 -14.27 -3.91 16.47
C ARG A 224 -13.12 -2.97 16.09
N ILE A 225 -12.48 -3.19 14.96
CA ILE A 225 -11.37 -2.42 14.41
C ILE A 225 -11.99 -1.18 13.80
N ASN A 226 -11.30 -0.05 13.94
CA ASN A 226 -11.67 1.28 13.48
C ASN A 226 -11.84 1.41 11.94
N MET A 227 -12.01 0.30 11.22
CA MET A 227 -12.19 0.11 9.76
C MET A 227 -13.33 0.94 9.16
N GLY A 228 -14.37 1.25 9.94
CA GLY A 228 -15.52 2.02 9.45
C GLY A 228 -15.12 3.37 8.86
N ARG A 229 -14.05 3.99 9.39
CA ARG A 229 -13.54 5.26 8.87
C ARG A 229 -12.85 5.10 7.51
N GLN A 230 -12.04 4.05 7.35
CA GLN A 230 -11.32 3.77 6.10
C GLN A 230 -12.30 3.35 5.01
N ILE A 231 -13.27 2.49 5.34
CA ILE A 231 -14.34 2.10 4.44
C ILE A 231 -15.13 3.33 4.01
N LYS A 232 -15.49 4.22 4.94
CA LYS A 232 -16.21 5.46 4.60
C LYS A 232 -15.40 6.38 3.68
N ALA A 233 -14.08 6.49 3.90
CA ALA A 233 -13.19 7.27 3.02
C ALA A 233 -13.07 6.64 1.62
N PHE A 234 -13.05 5.31 1.53
CA PHE A 234 -13.07 4.56 0.28
C PHE A 234 -14.41 4.67 -0.46
N LEU A 235 -15.53 4.74 0.25
CA LEU A 235 -16.89 4.94 -0.30
C LEU A 235 -17.14 6.39 -0.74
N ASN A 236 -16.13 7.08 -1.27
CA ASN A 236 -16.28 8.32 -2.02
C ASN A 236 -16.25 7.98 -3.53
N PRO A 237 -17.20 8.47 -4.35
CA PRO A 237 -17.28 8.11 -5.76
C PRO A 237 -16.00 8.41 -6.56
N GLU A 238 -15.30 9.50 -6.27
CA GLU A 238 -14.10 9.91 -6.99
C GLU A 238 -12.89 9.10 -6.55
N THR A 239 -12.78 8.81 -5.25
CA THR A 239 -11.79 7.86 -4.74
C THR A 239 -12.00 6.48 -5.35
N LEU A 240 -13.24 6.00 -5.38
CA LEU A 240 -13.58 4.71 -5.97
C LEU A 240 -13.23 4.66 -7.47
N ASP A 241 -13.53 5.72 -8.23
CA ASP A 241 -13.16 5.84 -9.64
C ASP A 241 -11.64 5.68 -9.83
N ARG A 242 -10.83 6.38 -9.03
CA ARG A 242 -9.36 6.31 -9.10
C ARG A 242 -8.81 4.93 -8.73
N ASN A 243 -9.40 4.27 -7.73
CA ASN A 243 -9.01 2.92 -7.33
C ASN A 243 -9.34 1.89 -8.40
N ILE A 244 -10.52 1.98 -9.01
CA ILE A 244 -10.94 1.10 -10.09
C ILE A 244 -10.09 1.33 -11.34
N GLU A 245 -9.76 2.58 -11.66
CA GLU A 245 -8.88 2.88 -12.79
C GLU A 245 -7.47 2.32 -12.58
N LEU A 246 -6.89 2.50 -11.39
CA LEU A 246 -5.60 1.87 -11.07
C LEU A 246 -5.71 0.34 -11.19
N ALA A 247 -6.77 -0.28 -10.68
CA ALA A 247 -6.98 -1.72 -10.84
C ALA A 247 -7.10 -2.15 -12.32
N ARG A 248 -7.69 -1.32 -13.19
CA ARG A 248 -7.72 -1.60 -14.65
C ARG A 248 -6.33 -1.53 -15.26
N GLU A 249 -5.53 -0.53 -14.90
CA GLU A 249 -4.13 -0.41 -15.31
C GLU A 249 -3.31 -1.63 -14.85
N GLU A 250 -3.51 -2.08 -13.61
CA GLU A 250 -2.88 -3.28 -13.06
C GLU A 250 -3.19 -4.52 -13.91
N MET A 251 -4.47 -4.77 -14.20
CA MET A 251 -4.88 -5.89 -15.09
C MET A 251 -4.29 -5.78 -16.49
N ALA A 252 -4.13 -4.55 -17.00
CA ALA A 252 -3.64 -4.31 -18.35
C ALA A 252 -2.11 -4.49 -18.45
N ARG A 253 -1.36 -4.11 -17.43
CA ARG A 253 0.11 -3.96 -17.52
C ARG A 253 0.91 -4.99 -16.73
N VAL A 254 0.35 -5.53 -15.64
CA VAL A 254 1.03 -6.54 -14.81
C VAL A 254 0.82 -7.92 -15.46
N ARG A 255 1.60 -8.18 -16.51
CA ARG A 255 1.48 -9.38 -17.36
C ARG A 255 2.67 -10.29 -17.23
N ASP A 256 3.84 -9.82 -17.65
CA ASP A 256 5.04 -10.66 -17.76
C ASP A 256 5.98 -10.44 -16.57
N LEU A 257 6.52 -11.54 -16.06
CA LEU A 257 7.57 -11.50 -15.04
C LEU A 257 8.90 -11.02 -15.67
N ASP A 258 9.43 -9.90 -15.18
CA ASP A 258 10.75 -9.39 -15.56
C ASP A 258 11.87 -10.22 -14.90
N ILE A 259 12.14 -11.41 -15.46
CA ILE A 259 13.15 -12.34 -14.94
C ILE A 259 14.50 -11.66 -14.82
N ASN A 260 14.92 -10.92 -15.84
CA ASN A 260 16.25 -10.31 -15.91
C ASN A 260 16.45 -9.32 -14.76
N LEU A 261 15.45 -8.50 -14.49
CA LEU A 261 15.49 -7.56 -13.37
C LEU A 261 15.50 -8.28 -12.02
N ILE A 262 14.68 -9.32 -11.84
CA ILE A 262 14.61 -10.06 -10.58
C ILE A 262 15.93 -10.81 -10.33
N GLU A 263 16.45 -11.53 -11.32
CA GLU A 263 17.72 -12.27 -11.23
C GLU A 263 18.87 -11.32 -10.88
N LYS A 264 18.96 -10.16 -11.54
CA LYS A 264 19.97 -9.13 -11.25
C LYS A 264 19.91 -8.60 -9.81
N ASN A 265 18.75 -8.65 -9.18
CA ASN A 265 18.50 -8.09 -7.85
C ASN A 265 18.21 -9.16 -6.79
N LYS A 266 18.36 -10.45 -7.10
CA LYS A 266 17.85 -11.56 -6.28
C LYS A 266 18.34 -11.52 -4.83
N ASP A 267 19.57 -11.08 -4.60
CA ASP A 267 20.18 -11.04 -3.25
C ASP A 267 19.45 -10.07 -2.31
N ILE A 268 18.85 -9.00 -2.86
CA ILE A 268 18.12 -8.01 -2.06
C ILE A 268 16.61 -8.27 -2.02
N LEU A 269 16.09 -9.15 -2.88
CA LEU A 269 14.66 -9.47 -2.92
C LEU A 269 14.33 -10.58 -1.92
N LYS A 270 13.16 -10.51 -1.28
CA LYS A 270 12.54 -11.61 -0.56
C LYS A 270 11.05 -11.65 -0.90
N PHE A 271 10.55 -12.77 -1.40
CA PHE A 271 9.14 -12.94 -1.75
C PHE A 271 8.38 -13.74 -0.69
N PHE A 272 7.17 -13.29 -0.38
CA PHE A 272 6.28 -13.96 0.57
C PHE A 272 4.91 -14.14 -0.07
N TYR A 273 4.54 -15.38 -0.38
CA TYR A 273 3.28 -15.73 -1.03
C TYR A 273 2.28 -16.32 -0.02
N GLY A 274 0.99 -16.15 -0.26
CA GLY A 274 -0.04 -16.85 0.52
C GLY A 274 -0.38 -18.21 -0.09
N ALA A 275 -0.55 -19.25 0.74
CA ALA A 275 -0.93 -20.59 0.26
C ALA A 275 -2.25 -20.61 -0.53
N SER A 276 -3.19 -19.74 -0.19
CA SER A 276 -4.52 -19.63 -0.84
C SER A 276 -4.76 -18.27 -1.49
N ASP A 277 -3.70 -17.58 -1.92
CA ASP A 277 -3.82 -16.25 -2.53
C ASP A 277 -4.47 -16.33 -3.92
N GLY A 278 -5.62 -15.65 -4.08
CA GLY A 278 -6.34 -15.58 -5.35
C GLY A 278 -5.82 -14.53 -6.34
N TRP A 279 -4.91 -13.64 -5.93
CA TRP A 279 -4.29 -12.61 -6.77
C TRP A 279 -2.88 -13.01 -7.22
N ALA A 280 -2.11 -13.66 -6.35
CA ALA A 280 -0.78 -14.21 -6.63
C ALA A 280 -0.70 -15.68 -6.18
N PRO A 281 -1.27 -16.62 -6.96
CA PRO A 281 -1.41 -18.02 -6.54
C PRO A 281 -0.08 -18.71 -6.23
N ALA A 282 -0.10 -19.74 -5.38
CA ALA A 282 1.08 -20.56 -5.05
C ALA A 282 1.80 -21.14 -6.28
N LYS A 283 1.06 -21.40 -7.37
CA LYS A 283 1.65 -21.77 -8.66
C LYS A 283 2.65 -20.73 -9.19
N TYR A 284 2.41 -19.44 -8.97
CA TYR A 284 3.33 -18.37 -9.41
C TYR A 284 4.62 -18.40 -8.59
N TYR A 285 4.53 -18.72 -7.29
CA TYR A 285 5.71 -18.98 -6.45
C TYR A 285 6.54 -20.16 -6.99
N GLU A 286 5.89 -21.29 -7.30
CA GLU A 286 6.59 -22.48 -7.81
C GLU A 286 7.33 -22.17 -9.11
N GLU A 287 6.66 -21.49 -10.05
CA GLU A 287 7.25 -21.09 -11.33
C GLU A 287 8.36 -20.04 -11.17
N LEU A 288 8.23 -19.10 -10.21
CA LEU A 288 9.29 -18.15 -9.88
C LEU A 288 10.56 -18.87 -9.41
N CYS A 289 10.43 -19.81 -8.46
CA CYS A 289 11.54 -20.60 -7.94
C CYS A 289 12.19 -21.48 -9.01
N GLN A 290 11.41 -22.01 -9.97
CA GLN A 290 11.93 -22.77 -11.10
C GLN A 290 12.71 -21.90 -12.09
N ARG A 291 12.21 -20.69 -12.39
CA ARG A 291 12.82 -19.78 -13.37
C ARG A 291 14.04 -19.04 -12.83
N ILE A 292 14.10 -18.81 -11.52
CA ILE A 292 15.16 -18.05 -10.83
C ILE A 292 15.70 -18.89 -9.67
N PRO A 293 16.57 -19.89 -9.94
CA PRO A 293 17.09 -20.77 -8.90
C PRO A 293 17.83 -20.00 -7.80
N GLY A 294 17.50 -20.32 -6.54
CA GLY A 294 18.11 -19.69 -5.37
C GLY A 294 17.49 -18.34 -4.97
N ILE A 295 16.37 -17.93 -5.59
CA ILE A 295 15.61 -16.77 -5.11
C ILE A 295 15.10 -16.98 -3.68
N ASP A 296 15.23 -15.96 -2.83
CA ASP A 296 14.67 -15.97 -1.47
C ASP A 296 13.15 -15.77 -1.57
N ALA A 297 12.41 -16.88 -1.53
CA ALA A 297 10.97 -16.89 -1.61
C ALA A 297 10.39 -17.95 -0.68
N GLU A 298 9.30 -17.63 0.01
CA GLU A 298 8.57 -18.57 0.87
C GLU A 298 7.06 -18.41 0.73
N VAL A 299 6.34 -19.46 1.11
CA VAL A 299 4.87 -19.50 1.14
C VAL A 299 4.42 -19.54 2.60
N ASP A 300 3.48 -18.68 2.94
CA ASP A 300 2.81 -18.67 4.22
C ASP A 300 1.98 -19.94 4.42
N ASN A 301 2.25 -20.64 5.51
CA ASN A 301 1.49 -21.79 5.96
C ASN A 301 0.64 -21.48 7.21
N THR A 302 0.59 -20.22 7.65
CA THR A 302 -0.12 -19.80 8.87
C THR A 302 -1.52 -19.25 8.60
N GLY A 303 -1.88 -18.99 7.34
CA GLY A 303 -3.22 -18.60 6.93
C GLY A 303 -3.44 -17.09 6.78
N ILE A 304 -2.36 -16.32 6.67
CA ILE A 304 -2.39 -14.89 6.38
C ILE A 304 -2.94 -14.69 4.96
N ASN A 305 -4.06 -13.98 4.87
CA ASN A 305 -4.71 -13.68 3.59
C ASN A 305 -4.02 -12.53 2.87
N HIS A 306 -4.22 -12.45 1.54
CA HIS A 306 -3.72 -11.35 0.70
C HIS A 306 -4.01 -9.97 1.31
N ALA A 307 -5.25 -9.72 1.72
CA ALA A 307 -5.64 -8.49 2.40
C ALA A 307 -5.29 -8.51 3.90
N PHE A 308 -4.04 -8.85 4.25
CA PHE A 308 -3.60 -9.01 5.64
C PHE A 308 -3.84 -7.75 6.48
N VAL A 309 -3.79 -6.57 5.86
CA VAL A 309 -4.03 -5.27 6.49
C VAL A 309 -5.41 -5.13 7.17
N ILE A 310 -6.34 -6.04 6.87
CA ILE A 310 -7.69 -6.05 7.47
C ILE A 310 -7.72 -6.82 8.81
N LYS A 311 -6.92 -7.88 8.95
CA LYS A 311 -7.02 -8.82 10.10
C LYS A 311 -5.70 -9.25 10.71
N SER A 312 -4.66 -9.31 9.90
CA SER A 312 -3.37 -9.91 10.23
C SER A 312 -2.23 -8.88 10.14
N SER A 313 -2.55 -7.62 10.39
CA SER A 313 -1.58 -6.51 10.35
C SER A 313 -0.43 -6.72 11.33
N ASN A 314 -0.72 -7.22 12.53
CA ASN A 314 0.29 -7.40 13.56
C ASN A 314 1.18 -8.62 13.27
N GLU A 315 0.59 -9.74 12.89
CA GLU A 315 1.27 -10.97 12.53
C GLU A 315 2.21 -10.74 11.33
N MET A 316 1.73 -10.07 10.29
CA MET A 316 2.58 -9.73 9.15
C MET A 316 3.66 -8.71 9.52
N GLY A 317 3.35 -7.75 10.39
CA GLY A 317 4.31 -6.78 10.90
C GLY A 317 5.44 -7.44 11.69
N ASP A 318 5.12 -8.43 12.51
CA ASP A 318 6.09 -9.22 13.28
C ASP A 318 7.04 -10.00 12.37
N ILE A 319 6.50 -10.68 11.36
CA ILE A 319 7.29 -11.43 10.37
C ILE A 319 8.29 -10.51 9.66
N VAL A 320 7.83 -9.34 9.17
CA VAL A 320 8.69 -8.38 8.47
C VAL A 320 9.74 -7.79 9.41
N ALA A 321 9.36 -7.44 10.63
CA ALA A 321 10.29 -6.92 11.63
C ALA A 321 11.37 -7.94 12.01
N ASP A 322 11.00 -9.22 12.16
CA ASP A 322 11.95 -10.30 12.44
C ASP A 322 12.93 -10.51 11.28
N TRP A 323 12.50 -10.34 10.02
CA TRP A 323 13.43 -10.34 8.87
C TRP A 323 14.38 -9.15 8.90
N ILE A 324 13.88 -7.94 9.18
CA ILE A 324 14.70 -6.72 9.27
C ILE A 324 15.72 -6.86 10.40
N ALA A 325 15.33 -7.38 11.56
CA ALA A 325 16.22 -7.57 12.70
C ALA A 325 17.41 -8.51 12.39
N LYS A 326 17.22 -9.49 11.49
CA LYS A 326 18.31 -10.38 11.02
C LYS A 326 19.34 -9.67 10.16
N LEU A 327 19.01 -8.52 9.55
CA LEU A 327 19.97 -7.72 8.79
C LEU A 327 21.02 -7.07 9.70
N GLU A 328 20.70 -6.83 10.97
CA GLU A 328 21.66 -6.25 11.94
C GLU A 328 22.68 -7.27 12.47
N GLN A 329 22.42 -8.56 12.28
CA GLN A 329 23.26 -9.65 12.78
C GLN A 329 24.33 -10.08 11.77
N LYS A 330 24.22 -9.61 10.53
CA LYS A 330 25.22 -9.78 9.46
C LYS A 330 26.17 -8.58 9.46
#